data_AF-A0A1Q6ZG14-F1
#
_entry.id   AF-A0A1Q6ZG14-F1
#
_cell.length_a   1.000
_cell.length_b   1.000
_cell.length_c   1.000
_cell.angle_alpha   90.00
_cell.angle_beta   90.00
_cell.angle_gamma   90.00
#
_symmetry.space_group_name_H-M   'P 1'
#
loop_
_entity.id
_entity.type
_entity.pdbx_description
1 polymer ?
#
loop_
_entity_poly.entity_id
_entity_poly.type
_entity_poly.pdbx_seq_one_letter_code
_entity_poly.pdbx_strand_id
1 'polypeptide(L)'
;MLVISVRAGMTQTPPPPAPPPAPATSPTRPLPTTQTPQIDCNWLTVDTTAKTATFQLVAGLTGLNGALNFNGFKDGGLTLSVPLNWKVVIAFRNHDGVLPHSAEIIDSVKPMPPGPVDAAIPRAMTVRLQQGLGTEEQDTVRFVANKAGSFLIFCGVPGHGLAGMWIRFKVSPAEKRPTLTATASSAGR
;
A
#
# COMPACT_ATOMS: atom_id res chain seq x y z
N MET A 1 75.72 62.43 -31.98
CA MET A 1 74.34 62.96 -31.97
C MET A 1 73.39 61.79 -32.24
N LEU A 2 72.89 61.12 -31.18
CA LEU A 2 71.64 60.36 -31.20
C LEU A 2 71.28 60.04 -29.73
N VAL A 3 70.23 60.67 -29.24
CA VAL A 3 69.79 60.59 -27.84
C VAL A 3 68.75 59.46 -27.77
N ILE A 4 69.04 58.40 -27.03
CA ILE A 4 68.11 57.28 -26.80
C ILE A 4 67.12 57.74 -25.71
N SER A 5 65.85 57.82 -26.10
CA SER A 5 64.75 58.21 -25.21
C SER A 5 64.28 56.99 -24.41
N VAL A 6 64.43 57.03 -23.09
CA VAL A 6 63.86 56.05 -22.16
C VAL A 6 62.45 56.52 -21.81
N ARG A 7 61.42 55.77 -22.24
CA ARG A 7 60.04 55.99 -21.77
C ARG A 7 59.80 55.21 -20.48
N ALA A 8 59.36 55.96 -19.48
CA ALA A 8 58.97 55.52 -18.15
C ALA A 8 57.88 54.45 -18.18
N GLY A 9 57.98 53.50 -17.26
CA GLY A 9 57.06 52.39 -17.08
C GLY A 9 55.66 52.84 -16.70
N MET A 10 54.67 52.29 -17.39
CA MET A 10 53.28 52.33 -16.96
C MET A 10 53.07 51.23 -15.92
N THR A 11 52.82 51.62 -14.66
CA THR A 11 52.33 50.71 -13.63
C THR A 11 50.92 50.23 -14.01
N GLN A 12 50.79 49.00 -14.50
CA GLN A 12 49.49 48.35 -14.65
C GLN A 12 49.00 47.90 -13.27
N THR A 13 47.85 48.44 -12.85
CA THR A 13 47.11 47.93 -11.69
C THR A 13 46.58 46.54 -12.01
N PRO A 14 46.78 45.52 -11.14
CA PRO A 14 46.23 44.19 -11.38
C PRO A 14 44.70 44.21 -11.35
N PRO A 15 44.03 43.40 -12.18
CA PRO A 15 42.57 43.28 -12.17
C PRO A 15 42.07 42.68 -10.84
N PRO A 16 40.83 43.01 -10.42
CA PRO A 16 40.24 42.43 -9.21
C PRO A 16 40.04 40.92 -9.35
N PRO A 17 40.06 40.16 -8.24
CA PRO A 17 39.83 38.72 -8.26
C PRO A 17 38.40 38.40 -8.74
N ALA A 18 38.27 37.29 -9.48
CA ALA A 18 36.98 36.81 -9.97
C ALA A 18 36.03 36.45 -8.81
N PRO A 19 34.71 36.67 -8.96
CA PRO A 19 33.73 36.26 -7.97
C PRO A 19 33.71 34.72 -7.82
N PRO A 20 33.36 34.20 -6.62
CA PRO A 20 33.27 32.77 -6.39
C PRO A 20 32.20 32.14 -7.30
N PRO A 21 32.37 30.87 -7.72
CA PRO A 21 31.38 30.19 -8.54
C PRO A 21 30.05 30.07 -7.77
N ALA A 22 28.95 30.31 -8.47
CA ALA A 22 27.60 30.10 -7.93
C ALA A 22 27.44 28.63 -7.48
N PRO A 23 26.69 28.35 -6.40
CA PRO A 23 26.43 26.98 -5.98
C PRO A 23 25.74 26.22 -7.11
N ALA A 24 26.31 25.07 -7.48
CA ALA A 24 25.72 24.17 -8.46
C ALA A 24 24.33 23.75 -7.97
N THR A 25 23.30 24.09 -8.73
CA THR A 25 21.96 23.55 -8.53
C THR A 25 22.01 22.05 -8.77
N SER A 26 21.87 21.27 -7.70
CA SER A 26 21.70 19.83 -7.81
C SER A 26 20.45 19.54 -8.65
N PRO A 27 20.47 18.57 -9.58
CA PRO A 27 19.27 18.20 -10.31
C PRO A 27 18.20 17.75 -9.30
N THR A 28 17.04 18.40 -9.31
CA THR A 28 15.87 17.97 -8.55
C THR A 28 15.54 16.54 -8.95
N ARG A 29 15.78 15.58 -8.04
CA ARG A 29 15.28 14.21 -8.18
C ARG A 29 13.77 14.32 -8.42
N PRO A 30 13.22 13.76 -9.52
CA PRO A 30 11.78 13.74 -9.71
C PRO A 30 11.14 13.07 -8.48
N LEU A 31 10.11 13.72 -7.95
CA LEU A 31 9.30 13.18 -6.86
C LEU A 31 8.88 11.76 -7.25
N PRO A 32 9.01 10.74 -6.38
CA PRO A 32 8.54 9.40 -6.72
C PRO A 32 7.08 9.52 -7.13
N THR A 33 6.78 9.17 -8.38
CA THR A 33 5.41 9.00 -8.83
C THR A 33 4.83 7.90 -7.96
N THR A 34 3.85 8.24 -7.12
CA THR A 34 3.05 7.25 -6.40
C THR A 34 2.28 6.45 -7.45
N GLN A 35 2.92 5.41 -8.00
CA GLN A 35 2.28 4.56 -8.98
C GLN A 35 1.27 3.73 -8.22
N THR A 36 -0.02 4.06 -8.38
CA THR A 36 -1.11 3.26 -7.81
C THR A 36 -0.92 1.82 -8.27
N PRO A 37 -0.85 0.85 -7.33
CA PRO A 37 -0.71 -0.55 -7.71
C PRO A 37 -1.82 -0.91 -8.71
N GLN A 38 -1.47 -1.68 -9.73
CA GLN A 38 -2.45 -2.10 -10.74
C GLN A 38 -3.27 -3.27 -10.19
N ILE A 39 -4.57 -3.25 -10.45
CA ILE A 39 -5.45 -4.36 -10.08
C ILE A 39 -5.33 -5.45 -11.14
N ASP A 40 -4.99 -6.66 -10.72
CA ASP A 40 -5.03 -7.84 -11.59
C ASP A 40 -6.48 -8.35 -11.71
N CYS A 41 -6.93 -8.53 -12.95
CA CYS A 41 -8.26 -9.08 -13.25
C CYS A 41 -8.47 -10.49 -12.69
N ASN A 42 -7.42 -11.26 -12.45
CA ASN A 42 -7.49 -12.60 -11.91
C ASN A 42 -7.73 -12.65 -10.39
N TRP A 43 -7.63 -11.51 -9.69
CA TRP A 43 -7.83 -11.51 -8.24
C TRP A 43 -9.27 -11.69 -7.82
N LEU A 44 -10.26 -11.38 -8.66
CA LEU A 44 -11.67 -11.50 -8.32
C LEU A 44 -12.39 -12.38 -9.34
N THR A 45 -12.78 -13.57 -8.91
CA THR A 45 -13.69 -14.45 -9.66
C THR A 45 -15.11 -14.32 -9.11
N VAL A 46 -16.09 -14.19 -10.00
CA VAL A 46 -17.49 -13.97 -9.63
C VAL A 46 -18.37 -15.06 -10.24
N ASP A 47 -19.01 -15.85 -9.39
CA ASP A 47 -20.08 -16.76 -9.76
C ASP A 47 -21.43 -16.14 -9.35
N THR A 48 -22.16 -15.60 -10.33
CA THR A 48 -23.47 -14.98 -10.10
C THR A 48 -24.57 -16.00 -9.82
N THR A 49 -24.43 -17.24 -10.29
CA THR A 49 -25.41 -18.31 -10.09
C THR A 49 -25.33 -18.83 -8.66
N ALA A 50 -24.11 -19.11 -8.19
CA ALA A 50 -23.85 -19.54 -6.82
C ALA A 50 -23.78 -18.38 -5.81
N LYS A 51 -23.89 -17.12 -6.28
CA LYS A 51 -23.72 -15.88 -5.48
C LYS A 51 -22.43 -15.92 -4.65
N THR A 52 -21.33 -16.23 -5.31
CA THR A 52 -20.01 -16.41 -4.69
C THR A 52 -19.00 -15.44 -5.29
N ALA A 53 -18.30 -14.72 -4.42
CA ALA A 53 -17.12 -13.94 -4.75
C ALA A 53 -15.88 -14.68 -4.23
N THR A 54 -14.95 -15.03 -5.12
CA THR A 54 -13.64 -15.57 -4.73
C THR A 54 -12.59 -14.50 -4.95
N PHE A 55 -11.94 -14.08 -3.87
CA PHE A 55 -10.92 -13.05 -3.86
C PHE A 55 -9.55 -13.65 -3.50
N GLN A 56 -8.58 -13.48 -4.40
CA GLN A 56 -7.18 -13.82 -4.17
C GLN A 56 -6.52 -12.72 -3.35
N LEU A 57 -6.34 -12.96 -2.06
CA LEU A 57 -5.70 -12.01 -1.14
C LEU A 57 -4.24 -12.42 -0.96
N VAL A 58 -3.32 -11.63 -1.50
CA VAL A 58 -1.88 -11.91 -1.45
C VAL A 58 -1.22 -10.93 -0.50
N ALA A 59 -0.76 -11.41 0.65
CA ALA A 59 0.03 -10.60 1.56
C ALA A 59 1.47 -10.46 1.06
N GLY A 60 2.07 -9.28 1.17
CA GLY A 60 3.45 -9.03 0.75
C GLY A 60 3.70 -9.24 -0.74
N LEU A 61 2.72 -8.95 -1.59
CA LEU A 61 2.85 -9.15 -3.04
C LEU A 61 4.02 -8.34 -3.63
N THR A 62 4.27 -7.15 -3.08
CA THR A 62 5.37 -6.27 -3.49
C THR A 62 6.19 -5.83 -2.28
N GLY A 63 7.38 -5.26 -2.51
CA GLY A 63 8.19 -4.66 -1.45
C GLY A 63 7.65 -3.34 -0.87
N LEU A 64 6.49 -2.85 -1.33
CA LEU A 64 5.87 -1.63 -0.81
C LEU A 64 5.66 -1.74 0.70
N ASN A 65 5.99 -0.68 1.44
CA ASN A 65 5.80 -0.59 2.89
C ASN A 65 6.59 -1.67 3.66
N GLY A 66 7.75 -2.08 3.15
CA GLY A 66 8.48 -3.22 3.72
C GLY A 66 7.68 -4.51 3.65
N ALA A 67 6.97 -4.72 2.53
CA ALA A 67 6.04 -5.83 2.27
C ALA A 67 4.77 -5.89 3.13
N LEU A 68 4.51 -4.88 3.98
CA LEU A 68 3.26 -4.72 4.72
C LEU A 68 2.13 -4.19 3.83
N ASN A 69 1.63 -5.05 2.93
CA ASN A 69 0.56 -4.76 2.00
C ASN A 69 -0.30 -5.99 1.68
N PHE A 70 -1.50 -5.74 1.18
CA PHE A 70 -2.35 -6.75 0.54
C PHE A 70 -2.47 -6.42 -0.95
N ASN A 71 -2.07 -7.35 -1.81
CA ASN A 71 -2.08 -7.24 -3.26
C ASN A 71 -1.33 -5.98 -3.76
N GLY A 72 -0.29 -5.54 -3.04
CA GLY A 72 0.44 -4.32 -3.32
C GLY A 72 -0.20 -3.04 -2.77
N PHE A 73 -1.38 -3.11 -2.11
CA PHE A 73 -2.08 -1.96 -1.54
C PHE A 73 -1.96 -1.91 -0.02
N LYS A 74 -2.00 -0.69 0.51
CA LYS A 74 -1.98 -0.39 1.94
C LYS A 74 -2.92 0.77 2.28
N ASP A 75 -3.15 1.00 3.56
CA ASP A 75 -3.89 2.15 4.08
C ASP A 75 -5.28 2.30 3.42
N GLY A 76 -5.92 1.16 3.16
CA GLY A 76 -7.24 1.12 2.52
C GLY A 76 -7.22 1.29 1.00
N GLY A 77 -6.06 1.34 0.35
CA GLY A 77 -5.92 1.69 -1.08
C GLY A 77 -6.66 0.78 -2.07
N LEU A 78 -7.18 -0.36 -1.61
CA LEU A 78 -8.02 -1.28 -2.37
C LEU A 78 -9.35 -1.48 -1.65
N THR A 79 -10.45 -1.58 -2.38
CA THR A 79 -11.77 -1.92 -1.82
C THR A 79 -12.36 -3.12 -2.54
N LEU A 80 -12.61 -4.20 -1.80
CA LEU A 80 -13.50 -5.28 -2.24
C LEU A 80 -14.93 -4.93 -1.82
N SER A 81 -15.82 -4.73 -2.79
CA SER A 81 -17.25 -4.54 -2.51
C SER A 81 -18.03 -5.78 -2.96
N VAL A 82 -18.95 -6.25 -2.13
CA VAL A 82 -19.77 -7.45 -2.37
C VAL A 82 -21.23 -7.19 -2.02
N PRO A 83 -22.17 -7.82 -2.74
CA PRO A 83 -23.57 -7.71 -2.37
C PRO A 83 -23.89 -8.38 -1.04
N LEU A 84 -24.88 -7.85 -0.33
CA LEU A 84 -25.42 -8.48 0.88
C LEU A 84 -25.89 -9.93 0.60
N ASN A 85 -25.63 -10.83 1.55
CA ASN A 85 -25.96 -12.26 1.52
C ASN A 85 -25.23 -13.08 0.44
N TRP A 86 -24.11 -12.58 -0.07
CA TRP A 86 -23.22 -13.38 -0.93
C TRP A 86 -22.22 -14.19 -0.10
N LYS A 87 -21.83 -15.35 -0.64
CA LYS A 87 -20.69 -16.11 -0.14
C LYS A 87 -19.41 -15.39 -0.56
N VAL A 88 -18.49 -15.24 0.38
CA VAL A 88 -17.16 -14.71 0.13
C VAL A 88 -16.15 -15.79 0.46
N VAL A 89 -15.28 -16.07 -0.48
CA VAL A 89 -14.12 -16.94 -0.33
C VAL A 89 -12.89 -16.07 -0.47
N ILE A 90 -12.10 -15.94 0.59
CA ILE A 90 -10.78 -15.31 0.52
C ILE A 90 -9.76 -16.44 0.41
N ALA A 91 -9.11 -16.54 -0.75
CA ALA A 91 -7.96 -17.39 -0.95
C ALA A 91 -6.72 -16.59 -0.55
N PHE A 92 -6.28 -16.80 0.69
CA PHE A 92 -5.16 -16.10 1.26
C PHE A 92 -3.85 -16.82 0.92
N ARG A 93 -2.84 -16.06 0.50
CA ARG A 93 -1.45 -16.51 0.38
C ARG A 93 -0.52 -15.46 0.97
N ASN A 94 0.42 -15.89 1.80
CA ASN A 94 1.53 -15.03 2.17
C ASN A 94 2.66 -15.16 1.13
N HIS A 95 2.93 -14.11 0.36
CA HIS A 95 4.05 -14.07 -0.58
C HIS A 95 5.31 -13.42 0.01
N ASP A 96 5.22 -12.85 1.20
CA ASP A 96 6.38 -12.27 1.87
C ASP A 96 7.41 -13.36 2.17
N GLY A 97 8.67 -13.09 1.81
CA GLY A 97 9.80 -14.01 2.01
C GLY A 97 10.36 -14.03 3.44
N VAL A 98 9.85 -13.17 4.34
CA VAL A 98 10.38 -12.97 5.69
C VAL A 98 9.26 -12.86 6.73
N LEU A 99 8.27 -11.99 6.51
CA LEU A 99 7.27 -11.67 7.53
C LEU A 99 6.08 -12.63 7.49
N PRO A 100 5.59 -13.10 8.66
CA PRO A 100 4.33 -13.80 8.71
C PRO A 100 3.15 -12.82 8.57
N HIS A 101 2.08 -13.25 7.91
CA HIS A 101 0.90 -12.41 7.68
C HIS A 101 -0.39 -13.18 7.94
N SER A 102 -1.43 -12.45 8.36
CA SER A 102 -2.77 -12.98 8.56
C SER A 102 -3.81 -12.03 7.94
N ALA A 103 -5.08 -12.44 7.94
CA ALA A 103 -6.16 -11.56 7.52
C ALA A 103 -7.43 -11.83 8.34
N GLU A 104 -8.08 -10.77 8.77
CA GLU A 104 -9.41 -10.78 9.39
C GLU A 104 -10.27 -9.62 8.87
N ILE A 105 -11.58 -9.84 8.84
CA ILE A 105 -12.55 -8.78 8.56
C ILE A 105 -12.96 -8.15 9.88
N ILE A 106 -12.64 -6.86 10.07
CA ILE A 106 -12.95 -6.10 11.29
C ILE A 106 -13.85 -4.91 10.98
N ASP A 107 -14.53 -4.37 12.00
CA ASP A 107 -15.29 -3.13 11.85
C ASP A 107 -14.33 -1.98 11.51
N SER A 108 -14.82 -0.96 10.79
CA SER A 108 -14.02 0.23 10.53
C SER A 108 -13.84 1.02 11.83
N VAL A 109 -12.64 0.97 12.41
CA VAL A 109 -12.34 1.55 13.72
C VAL A 109 -11.19 2.56 13.69
N LYS A 110 -11.21 3.50 14.63
CA LYS A 110 -10.10 4.40 14.95
C LYS A 110 -10.03 4.56 16.49
N PRO A 111 -8.85 4.47 17.12
CA PRO A 111 -7.54 4.16 16.51
C PRO A 111 -7.49 2.73 15.94
N MET A 112 -6.51 2.48 15.06
CA MET A 112 -6.29 1.15 14.51
C MET A 112 -5.85 0.18 15.63
N PRO A 113 -6.32 -1.07 15.69
CA PRO A 113 -5.92 -2.03 16.72
C PRO A 113 -4.43 -2.40 16.61
N PRO A 114 -3.75 -2.68 17.75
CA PRO A 114 -2.35 -3.10 17.75
C PRO A 114 -2.14 -4.57 17.35
N GLY A 115 -3.20 -5.36 17.25
CA GLY A 115 -3.19 -6.78 16.94
C GLY A 115 -4.60 -7.23 16.57
N PRO A 116 -4.90 -8.54 16.60
CA PRO A 116 -6.17 -9.03 16.13
C PRO A 116 -7.29 -8.73 17.13
N VAL A 117 -8.51 -8.63 16.60
CA VAL A 117 -9.74 -8.41 17.36
C VAL A 117 -10.79 -9.45 16.97
N ASP A 118 -11.98 -9.37 17.54
CA ASP A 118 -13.09 -10.21 17.09
C ASP A 118 -13.47 -9.86 15.65
N ALA A 119 -13.54 -10.88 14.78
CA ALA A 119 -13.97 -10.68 13.40
C ALA A 119 -15.40 -10.13 13.37
N ALA A 120 -15.60 -9.04 12.63
CA ALA A 120 -16.87 -8.35 12.49
C ALA A 120 -17.94 -9.18 11.75
N ILE A 121 -17.52 -10.23 11.07
CA ILE A 121 -18.35 -11.22 10.41
C ILE A 121 -17.88 -12.62 10.86
N PRO A 122 -18.80 -13.51 11.29
CA PRO A 122 -18.42 -14.84 11.76
C PRO A 122 -17.55 -15.60 10.75
N ARG A 123 -16.44 -16.16 11.24
CA ARG A 123 -15.47 -16.96 10.46
C ARG A 123 -14.72 -16.20 9.37
N ALA A 124 -14.80 -14.88 9.32
CA ALA A 124 -14.13 -14.06 8.31
C ALA A 124 -12.67 -13.75 8.72
N MET A 125 -11.89 -14.79 8.98
CA MET A 125 -10.52 -14.71 9.49
C MET A 125 -9.68 -15.94 9.10
N THR A 126 -8.37 -15.75 8.94
CA THR A 126 -7.42 -16.86 8.75
C THR A 126 -7.16 -17.62 10.05
N VAL A 127 -6.63 -18.84 9.93
CA VAL A 127 -6.45 -19.79 11.06
C VAL A 127 -5.49 -19.32 12.16
N ARG A 128 -4.56 -18.42 11.86
CA ARG A 128 -3.52 -17.93 12.79
C ARG A 128 -3.37 -16.41 12.67
N LEU A 129 -4.11 -15.68 13.49
CA LEU A 129 -4.15 -14.22 13.42
C LEU A 129 -2.91 -13.56 14.02
N GLN A 130 -2.57 -13.90 15.28
CA GLN A 130 -1.43 -13.32 15.98
C GLN A 130 -0.09 -13.81 15.42
N GLN A 131 0.03 -15.12 15.19
CA GLN A 131 1.27 -15.72 14.67
C GLN A 131 1.46 -15.47 13.18
N GLY A 132 0.37 -15.31 12.43
CA GLY A 132 0.40 -15.28 10.97
C GLY A 132 0.66 -16.65 10.34
N LEU A 133 0.51 -16.68 9.02
CA LEU A 133 0.98 -17.73 8.14
C LEU A 133 2.36 -17.34 7.60
N GLY A 134 3.30 -18.28 7.58
CA GLY A 134 4.66 -18.07 7.09
C GLY A 134 4.75 -17.93 5.58
N THR A 135 5.97 -17.80 5.06
CA THR A 135 6.24 -17.65 3.62
C THR A 135 5.60 -18.75 2.81
N GLU A 136 4.88 -18.35 1.76
CA GLU A 136 4.14 -19.20 0.82
C GLU A 136 3.01 -20.06 1.42
N GLU A 137 2.79 -19.98 2.74
CA GLU A 137 1.65 -20.63 3.37
C GLU A 137 0.35 -19.96 2.95
N GLN A 138 -0.70 -20.79 2.91
CA GLN A 138 -2.00 -20.43 2.38
C GLN A 138 -3.10 -20.80 3.36
N ASP A 139 -4.22 -20.11 3.24
CA ASP A 139 -5.45 -20.43 3.93
C ASP A 139 -6.65 -20.09 3.05
N THR A 140 -7.81 -20.69 3.32
CA THR A 140 -9.05 -20.32 2.66
C THR A 140 -10.12 -19.96 3.67
N VAL A 141 -10.40 -18.67 3.74
CA VAL A 141 -11.46 -18.11 4.58
C VAL A 141 -12.78 -18.16 3.83
N ARG A 142 -13.84 -18.65 4.49
CA ARG A 142 -15.19 -18.72 3.90
C ARG A 142 -16.22 -18.19 4.87
N PHE A 143 -16.99 -17.20 4.41
CA PHE A 143 -18.06 -16.59 5.19
C PHE A 143 -19.19 -16.10 4.28
N VAL A 144 -20.30 -15.70 4.89
CA VAL A 144 -21.40 -15.02 4.20
C VAL A 144 -21.37 -13.55 4.60
N ALA A 145 -21.41 -12.66 3.61
CA ALA A 145 -21.51 -11.22 3.82
C ALA A 145 -22.92 -10.85 4.29
N ASN A 146 -23.27 -11.21 5.54
CA ASN A 146 -24.63 -11.14 6.11
C ASN A 146 -24.95 -9.80 6.79
N LYS A 147 -23.96 -8.90 6.93
CA LYS A 147 -24.08 -7.60 7.58
C LYS A 147 -23.67 -6.52 6.58
N ALA A 148 -24.61 -5.65 6.19
CA ALA A 148 -24.29 -4.50 5.34
C ALA A 148 -23.41 -3.50 6.12
N GLY A 149 -22.46 -2.86 5.45
CA GLY A 149 -21.58 -1.89 6.08
C GLY A 149 -20.20 -1.77 5.44
N SER A 150 -19.35 -0.99 6.08
CA SER A 150 -17.95 -0.77 5.72
C SER A 150 -17.05 -1.38 6.79
N PHE A 151 -16.12 -2.20 6.35
CA PHE A 151 -15.21 -3.02 7.15
C PHE A 151 -13.79 -2.88 6.60
N LEU A 152 -12.84 -3.47 7.31
CA LEU A 152 -11.46 -3.58 6.87
C LEU A 152 -11.10 -5.05 6.69
N ILE A 153 -10.32 -5.38 5.66
CA ILE A 153 -9.50 -6.59 5.63
C ILE A 153 -8.17 -6.20 6.26
N PHE A 154 -7.87 -6.72 7.43
CA PHE A 154 -6.83 -6.26 8.33
C PHE A 154 -5.84 -7.38 8.64
N CYS A 155 -4.55 -7.07 8.66
CA CYS A 155 -3.52 -8.01 9.12
C CYS A 155 -3.46 -8.01 10.65
N GLY A 156 -3.85 -9.12 11.27
CA GLY A 156 -3.92 -9.31 12.71
C GLY A 156 -2.58 -9.57 13.39
N VAL A 157 -1.47 -9.70 12.65
CA VAL A 157 -0.15 -9.84 13.24
C VAL A 157 0.22 -8.53 13.97
N PRO A 158 0.71 -8.58 15.23
CA PRO A 158 0.94 -7.39 16.03
C PRO A 158 1.74 -6.30 15.29
N GLY A 159 1.20 -5.08 15.29
CA GLY A 159 1.81 -3.91 14.65
C GLY A 159 1.62 -3.79 13.13
N HIS A 160 1.26 -4.85 12.40
CA HIS A 160 1.18 -4.81 10.94
C HIS A 160 0.04 -3.91 10.46
N GLY A 161 -1.14 -4.05 11.08
CA GLY A 161 -2.27 -3.18 10.83
C GLY A 161 -2.00 -1.71 11.18
N LEU A 162 -1.30 -1.44 12.30
CA LEU A 162 -0.85 -0.09 12.69
C LEU A 162 0.08 0.51 11.63
N ALA A 163 0.93 -0.31 11.01
CA ALA A 163 1.83 0.09 9.94
C ALA A 163 1.12 0.23 8.57
N GLY A 164 -0.21 0.08 8.52
CA GLY A 164 -1.01 0.33 7.31
C GLY A 164 -1.39 -0.93 6.52
N MET A 165 -1.14 -2.14 7.05
CA MET A 165 -1.45 -3.39 6.36
C MET A 165 -2.93 -3.75 6.44
N TRP A 166 -3.74 -3.01 5.71
CA TRP A 166 -5.17 -3.23 5.58
C TRP A 166 -5.72 -2.64 4.29
N ILE A 167 -6.79 -3.26 3.79
CA ILE A 167 -7.59 -2.81 2.65
C ILE A 167 -9.07 -2.75 3.07
N ARG A 168 -9.94 -2.18 2.24
CA ARG A 168 -11.35 -1.98 2.59
C ARG A 168 -12.20 -3.17 2.12
N PHE A 169 -13.20 -3.51 2.92
CA PHE A 169 -14.25 -4.46 2.57
C PHE A 169 -15.61 -3.80 2.74
N LYS A 170 -16.48 -3.89 1.74
CA LYS A 170 -17.80 -3.28 1.76
C LYS A 170 -18.86 -4.32 1.44
N VAL A 171 -19.91 -4.36 2.26
CA VAL A 171 -21.10 -5.16 2.01
C VAL A 171 -22.27 -4.24 1.71
N SER A 172 -22.85 -4.34 0.51
CA SER A 172 -23.87 -3.42 0.02
C SER A 172 -25.15 -4.14 -0.41
N PRO A 173 -26.35 -3.75 0.07
CA PRO A 173 -27.61 -4.29 -0.45
C PRO A 173 -27.95 -3.76 -1.86
N ALA A 174 -27.34 -2.64 -2.27
CA ALA A 174 -27.59 -2.01 -3.56
C ALA A 174 -26.76 -2.65 -4.69
N GLU A 175 -25.58 -3.16 -4.38
CA GLU A 175 -24.72 -3.79 -5.37
C GLU A 175 -25.32 -5.12 -5.84
N LYS A 176 -25.15 -5.42 -7.13
CA LYS A 176 -25.64 -6.67 -7.73
C LYS A 176 -24.54 -7.65 -8.09
N ARG A 177 -23.29 -7.17 -8.10
CA ARG A 177 -22.09 -7.94 -8.43
C ARG A 177 -20.92 -7.47 -7.59
N PRO A 178 -20.03 -8.37 -7.16
CA PRO A 178 -18.77 -8.02 -6.52
C PRO A 178 -17.89 -7.18 -7.43
N THR A 179 -17.12 -6.27 -6.83
CA THR A 179 -16.14 -5.43 -7.54
C THR A 179 -14.88 -5.25 -6.71
N LEU A 180 -13.77 -4.98 -7.41
CA LEU A 180 -12.50 -4.62 -6.80
C LEU A 180 -12.08 -3.27 -7.39
N THR A 181 -11.88 -2.27 -6.54
CA THR A 181 -11.57 -0.89 -6.98
C THR A 181 -10.40 -0.30 -6.21
N ALA A 182 -9.53 0.40 -6.93
CA ALA A 182 -8.49 1.20 -6.30
C ALA A 182 -9.17 2.41 -5.65
N THR A 183 -8.76 2.75 -4.44
CA THR A 183 -9.30 3.87 -3.68
C THR A 183 -8.16 4.68 -3.09
N ALA A 184 -8.43 5.94 -2.74
CA ALA A 184 -7.40 6.77 -2.12
C ALA A 184 -6.93 6.12 -0.80
N SER A 185 -5.62 5.89 -0.69
CA SER A 185 -5.01 5.50 0.58
C SER A 185 -5.24 6.62 1.59
N SER A 186 -5.77 6.29 2.76
CA SER A 186 -5.81 7.25 3.85
C SER A 186 -4.44 7.27 4.51
N ALA A 187 -3.55 8.15 4.04
CA ALA A 187 -2.26 8.36 4.69
C ALA A 187 -2.49 8.54 6.19
N GLY A 188 -1.89 7.66 7.00
CA GLY A 188 -1.99 7.73 8.45
C GLY A 188 -1.63 9.12 8.94
N ARG A 189 -2.59 9.80 9.54
CA ARG A 189 -2.36 10.84 10.53
C ARG A 189 -2.65 10.24 11.89
#